data_AF-A0A1Y2NP09-F1
#
_entry.id   AF-A0A1Y2NP09-F1
#
_cell.length_a   1.000
_cell.length_b   1.000
_cell.length_c   1.000
_cell.angle_alpha   90.00
_cell.angle_beta   90.00
_cell.angle_gamma   90.00
#
_symmetry.space_group_name_H-M   'P 1'
#
loop_
_entity.id
_entity.type
_entity.pdbx_description
1 polymer ?
#
loop_
_entity_poly.entity_id
_entity_poly.type
_entity_poly.pdbx_seq_one_letter_code
_entity_poly.pdbx_strand_id
1 'polypeptide(L)'
;MSTTGIGALAFRPLDPLADAELVHGWVTHPKAAYWLMQDHRLEDVERDYMAIAAHPHHDAYIGLHDGEPAFLMERYDPREVELVGLYEPLPGDVGMHFLVAPTDTPVHGFTRAVITAVMAELFRDPAVRRVVVEPDVRNTAVHALNEAVGFVAVDKITKPEKEALLSVCTREAFEAAVGAAR
;
A
#
# COMPACT_ATOMS: atom_id res chain seq x y z
N MET A 1 -7.79 -16.17 -16.26
CA MET A 1 -7.21 -17.37 -15.61
C MET A 1 -7.39 -17.21 -14.12
N SER A 2 -8.15 -18.11 -13.50
CA SER A 2 -8.77 -17.96 -12.19
C SER A 2 -7.75 -18.12 -11.05
N THR A 3 -7.74 -17.17 -10.12
CA THR A 3 -7.05 -17.22 -8.82
C THR A 3 -7.74 -18.24 -7.90
N THR A 4 -7.58 -19.54 -8.15
CA THR A 4 -8.22 -20.56 -7.32
C THR A 4 -7.53 -20.66 -5.96
N GLY A 5 -8.10 -19.97 -4.96
CA GLY A 5 -7.81 -20.18 -3.54
C GLY A 5 -8.22 -19.00 -2.65
N ILE A 6 -7.99 -17.76 -3.11
CA ILE A 6 -8.18 -16.55 -2.29
C ILE A 6 -9.59 -15.96 -2.47
N GLY A 7 -10.15 -15.97 -3.68
CA GLY A 7 -11.36 -15.21 -4.03
C GLY A 7 -11.04 -14.08 -5.01
N ALA A 8 -12.05 -13.25 -5.32
CA ALA A 8 -11.91 -12.09 -6.18
C ALA A 8 -11.43 -10.87 -5.36
N LEU A 9 -10.44 -10.14 -5.89
CA LEU A 9 -9.98 -8.86 -5.33
C LEU A 9 -10.35 -7.73 -6.29
N ALA A 10 -10.87 -6.63 -5.76
CA ALA A 10 -11.27 -5.44 -6.51
C ALA A 10 -10.94 -4.15 -5.75
N PHE A 11 -11.04 -3.00 -6.42
CA PHE A 11 -10.73 -1.69 -5.88
C PHE A 11 -11.87 -0.72 -6.16
N ARG A 12 -12.14 0.16 -5.19
CA ARG A 12 -12.97 1.36 -5.39
C ARG A 12 -12.30 2.55 -4.71
N PRO A 13 -12.51 3.79 -5.18
CA PRO A 13 -12.09 4.97 -4.44
C PRO A 13 -12.61 4.92 -3.01
N LEU A 14 -11.78 5.38 -2.07
CA LEU A 14 -12.18 5.61 -0.70
C LEU A 14 -13.09 6.85 -0.66
N ASP A 15 -14.22 6.74 0.03
CA ASP A 15 -15.09 7.88 0.36
C ASP A 15 -14.80 8.27 1.81
N PRO A 16 -14.17 9.43 2.08
CA PRO A 16 -13.75 9.79 3.42
C PRO A 16 -14.93 9.86 4.41
N LEU A 17 -16.12 10.25 3.96
CA LEU A 17 -17.28 10.38 4.84
C LEU A 17 -17.94 9.03 5.11
N ALA A 18 -18.00 8.16 4.09
CA ALA A 18 -18.65 6.85 4.22
C ALA A 18 -17.74 5.77 4.84
N ASP A 19 -16.42 5.87 4.62
CA ASP A 19 -15.45 4.83 4.99
C ASP A 19 -14.65 5.16 6.27
N ALA A 20 -14.72 6.39 6.82
CA ALA A 20 -13.90 6.80 7.95
C ALA A 20 -14.00 5.86 9.17
N GLU A 21 -15.21 5.43 9.54
CA GLU A 21 -15.40 4.53 10.70
C GLU A 21 -14.75 3.16 10.46
N LEU A 22 -14.91 2.62 9.26
CA LEU A 22 -14.28 1.36 8.86
C LEU A 22 -12.75 1.48 8.90
N VAL A 23 -12.21 2.51 8.26
CA VAL A 23 -10.77 2.71 8.13
C VAL A 23 -10.14 3.06 9.47
N HIS A 24 -10.84 3.82 10.33
CA HIS A 24 -10.40 4.09 11.71
C HIS A 24 -10.16 2.79 12.47
N GLY A 25 -11.08 1.83 12.38
CA GLY A 25 -10.91 0.51 12.99
C GLY A 25 -9.70 -0.27 12.45
N TRP A 26 -9.28 -0.01 11.21
CA TRP A 26 -8.12 -0.67 10.60
C TRP A 26 -6.80 -0.01 10.99
N VAL A 27 -6.69 1.31 10.81
CA VAL A 27 -5.44 2.06 10.97
C VAL A 27 -5.04 2.26 12.43
N THR A 28 -6.00 2.19 13.36
CA THR A 28 -5.72 2.28 14.80
C THR A 28 -5.44 0.93 15.47
N HIS A 29 -5.71 -0.18 14.77
CA HIS A 29 -5.54 -1.52 15.33
C HIS A 29 -4.06 -1.81 15.66
N PRO A 30 -3.73 -2.55 16.74
CA PRO A 30 -2.33 -2.83 17.11
C PRO A 30 -1.47 -3.50 16.02
N LYS A 31 -2.10 -4.29 15.13
CA LYS A 31 -1.42 -4.89 13.96
C LYS A 31 -0.99 -3.86 12.91
N ALA A 32 -1.56 -2.65 12.94
CA ALA A 32 -1.26 -1.53 12.04
C ALA A 32 -0.25 -0.54 12.66
N ALA A 33 0.55 -0.93 13.65
CA ALA A 33 1.50 -0.03 14.32
C ALA A 33 2.44 0.72 13.35
N TYR A 34 2.82 0.10 12.22
CA TYR A 34 3.65 0.72 11.19
C TYR A 34 2.90 1.66 10.23
N TRP A 35 1.57 1.77 10.37
CA TRP A 35 0.75 2.79 9.72
C TRP A 35 0.75 4.12 10.49
N LEU A 36 1.26 4.12 11.73
CA LEU A 36 1.52 5.32 12.54
C LEU A 36 0.28 6.15 12.93
N MET A 37 -0.92 5.55 12.86
CA MET A 37 -2.18 6.21 13.23
C MET A 37 -2.81 5.65 14.52
N GLN A 38 -2.08 4.88 15.34
CA GLN A 38 -2.67 4.18 16.50
C GLN A 38 -3.43 5.07 17.48
N ASP A 39 -2.97 6.31 17.66
CA ASP A 39 -3.57 7.27 18.59
C ASP A 39 -4.60 8.21 17.92
N HIS A 40 -4.89 8.01 16.62
CA HIS A 40 -5.85 8.84 15.91
C HIS A 40 -7.28 8.56 16.38
N ARG A 41 -8.05 9.63 16.56
CA ARG A 41 -9.49 9.54 16.72
C ARG A 41 -10.16 9.40 15.36
N LEU A 42 -11.45 9.06 15.36
CA LEU A 42 -12.24 8.98 14.14
C LEU A 42 -12.18 10.29 13.34
N GLU A 43 -12.27 11.43 14.04
CA GLU A 43 -12.25 12.74 13.40
C GLU A 43 -10.88 13.08 12.80
N ASP A 44 -9.80 12.49 13.32
CA ASP A 44 -8.46 12.63 12.73
C ASP A 44 -8.35 11.82 11.44
N VAL A 45 -8.82 10.58 11.45
CA VAL A 45 -8.84 9.71 10.26
C VAL A 45 -9.71 10.31 9.16
N GLU A 46 -10.91 10.80 9.48
CA GLU A 46 -11.78 11.48 8.51
C GLU A 46 -11.06 12.67 7.88
N ARG A 47 -10.41 13.52 8.69
CA ARG A 47 -9.67 14.68 8.22
C ARG A 47 -8.51 14.30 7.30
N ASP A 48 -7.74 13.28 7.66
CA ASP A 48 -6.57 12.87 6.88
C ASP A 48 -7.00 12.29 5.52
N TYR A 49 -8.03 11.45 5.48
CA TYR A 49 -8.56 10.94 4.21
C TYR A 49 -9.31 11.99 3.38
N MET A 50 -9.94 12.99 4.01
CA MET A 50 -10.46 14.16 3.29
C MET A 50 -9.32 14.98 2.65
N ALA A 51 -8.18 15.12 3.34
CA ALA A 51 -7.02 15.80 2.78
C ALA A 51 -6.44 15.04 1.59
N ILE A 52 -6.35 13.70 1.66
CA ILE A 52 -5.94 12.85 0.54
C ILE A 52 -6.92 13.01 -0.63
N ALA A 53 -8.23 12.92 -0.40
CA ALA A 53 -9.24 13.07 -1.45
C ALA A 53 -9.22 14.45 -2.13
N ALA A 54 -8.71 15.48 -1.46
CA ALA A 54 -8.53 16.82 -2.02
C ALA A 54 -7.13 17.04 -2.65
N HIS A 55 -6.21 16.09 -2.53
CA HIS A 55 -4.82 16.24 -2.96
C HIS A 55 -4.65 15.83 -4.43
N PRO A 56 -4.04 16.66 -5.30
CA PRO A 56 -3.92 16.36 -6.73
C PRO A 56 -2.94 15.22 -7.07
N HIS A 57 -2.13 14.79 -6.11
CA HIS A 57 -1.07 13.80 -6.28
C HIS A 57 -1.14 12.64 -5.29
N HIS A 58 -2.28 12.44 -4.62
CA HIS A 58 -2.47 11.37 -3.64
C HIS A 58 -3.90 10.84 -3.77
N ASP A 59 -4.04 9.53 -3.95
CA ASP A 59 -5.34 8.87 -3.99
C ASP A 59 -5.37 7.73 -2.96
N ALA A 60 -6.54 7.50 -2.35
CA ALA A 60 -6.80 6.35 -1.47
C ALA A 60 -7.95 5.50 -2.01
N TYR A 61 -7.85 4.19 -1.81
CA TYR A 61 -8.78 3.19 -2.31
C TYR A 61 -9.12 2.15 -1.25
N ILE A 62 -10.38 1.75 -1.20
CA ILE A 62 -10.82 0.55 -0.50
C ILE A 62 -10.69 -0.64 -1.42
N GLY A 63 -9.92 -1.61 -0.97
CA GLY A 63 -9.80 -2.94 -1.54
C GLY A 63 -10.90 -3.87 -1.04
N LEU A 64 -11.50 -4.60 -1.97
CA LEU A 64 -12.59 -5.54 -1.71
C LEU A 64 -12.10 -6.97 -1.90
N HIS A 65 -12.56 -7.89 -1.05
CA HIS A 65 -12.42 -9.34 -1.18
C HIS A 65 -13.81 -9.96 -1.28
N ASP A 66 -14.10 -10.60 -2.41
CA ASP A 66 -15.42 -11.17 -2.74
C ASP A 66 -16.58 -10.16 -2.56
N GLY A 67 -16.30 -8.88 -2.79
CA GLY A 67 -17.26 -7.77 -2.69
C GLY A 67 -17.20 -6.99 -1.36
N GLU A 68 -16.52 -7.52 -0.35
CA GLU A 68 -16.48 -6.92 1.00
C GLU A 68 -15.17 -6.16 1.26
N PRO A 69 -15.19 -4.99 1.92
CA PRO A 69 -13.98 -4.26 2.28
C PRO A 69 -12.99 -5.09 3.11
N ALA A 70 -11.73 -5.16 2.66
CA ALA A 70 -10.73 -6.04 3.25
C ALA A 70 -9.31 -5.47 3.31
N PHE A 71 -9.03 -4.39 2.59
CA PHE A 71 -7.72 -3.73 2.62
C PHE A 71 -7.83 -2.28 2.15
N LEU A 72 -6.80 -1.50 2.46
CA LEU A 72 -6.61 -0.12 2.08
C LEU A 72 -5.38 -0.02 1.18
N MET A 73 -5.46 0.84 0.17
CA MET A 73 -4.34 1.20 -0.69
C MET A 73 -4.27 2.71 -0.83
N GLU A 74 -3.08 3.28 -0.69
CA GLU A 74 -2.78 4.64 -1.07
C GLU A 74 -1.77 4.60 -2.23
N ARG A 75 -1.95 5.50 -3.20
CA ARG A 75 -0.96 5.76 -4.24
C ARG A 75 -0.67 7.25 -4.28
N TYR A 76 0.57 7.63 -4.53
CA TYR A 76 0.95 9.03 -4.59
C TYR A 76 2.10 9.29 -5.56
N ASP A 77 2.24 10.55 -5.97
CA ASP A 77 3.45 11.02 -6.64
C ASP A 77 4.55 11.24 -5.59
N PRO A 78 5.61 10.42 -5.58
CA PRO A 78 6.66 10.51 -4.56
C PRO A 78 7.49 11.81 -4.65
N ARG A 79 7.32 12.59 -5.74
CA ARG A 79 7.91 13.92 -5.89
C ARG A 79 7.20 14.99 -5.07
N GLU A 80 5.94 14.75 -4.76
CA GLU A 80 5.03 15.73 -4.15
C GLU A 80 4.60 15.29 -2.74
N VAL A 81 4.64 13.98 -2.46
CA VAL A 81 4.09 13.38 -1.24
C VAL A 81 5.05 12.32 -0.68
N GLU A 82 5.16 12.25 0.64
CA GLU A 82 6.01 11.36 1.46
C GLU A 82 7.54 11.43 1.27
N LEU A 83 8.04 11.55 0.03
CA LEU A 83 9.45 11.36 -0.33
C LEU A 83 10.13 12.63 -0.89
N VAL A 84 9.49 13.79 -0.73
CA VAL A 84 9.98 15.08 -1.23
C VAL A 84 11.37 15.40 -0.66
N GLY A 85 12.38 15.44 -1.54
CA GLY A 85 13.76 15.72 -1.16
C GLY A 85 14.47 14.60 -0.40
N LEU A 86 13.85 13.42 -0.27
CA LEU A 86 14.42 12.25 0.42
C LEU A 86 15.03 11.23 -0.53
N TYR A 87 14.73 11.30 -1.83
CA TYR A 87 15.34 10.47 -2.86
C TYR A 87 15.28 11.14 -4.24
N GLU A 88 15.98 10.58 -5.23
CA GLU A 88 15.94 11.05 -6.62
C GLU A 88 14.82 10.35 -7.40
N PRO A 89 13.71 11.06 -7.71
CA PRO A 89 12.56 10.49 -8.40
C PRO A 89 12.85 10.29 -9.90
N LEU A 90 12.33 9.20 -10.47
CA LEU A 90 12.39 8.96 -11.91
C LEU A 90 11.02 9.12 -12.59
N PRO A 91 10.97 9.49 -13.88
CA PRO A 91 9.72 9.52 -14.63
C PRO A 91 9.00 8.16 -14.61
N GLY A 92 7.74 8.17 -14.19
CA GLY A 92 6.92 6.95 -14.05
C GLY A 92 7.05 6.26 -12.70
N ASP A 93 7.69 6.89 -11.71
CA ASP A 93 7.60 6.48 -10.31
C ASP A 93 6.20 6.72 -9.76
N VAL A 94 5.71 5.77 -8.98
CA VAL A 94 4.53 5.93 -8.12
C VAL A 94 4.86 5.38 -6.73
N GLY A 95 4.53 6.13 -5.68
CA GLY A 95 4.62 5.67 -4.30
C GLY A 95 3.37 4.89 -3.93
N MET A 96 3.50 3.93 -3.00
CA MET A 96 2.32 3.23 -2.48
C MET A 96 2.44 2.87 -1.00
N HIS A 97 1.29 2.90 -0.33
CA HIS A 97 1.09 2.25 0.96
C HIS A 97 -0.08 1.28 0.85
N PHE A 98 -0.04 0.19 1.61
CA PHE A 98 -1.18 -0.71 1.74
C PHE A 98 -1.31 -1.29 3.14
N LEU A 99 -2.54 -1.59 3.53
CA LEU A 99 -2.87 -2.20 4.82
C LEU A 99 -3.95 -3.24 4.62
N VAL A 100 -3.78 -4.42 5.21
CA VAL A 100 -4.83 -5.45 5.24
C VAL A 100 -5.65 -5.29 6.51
N ALA A 101 -6.98 -5.33 6.38
CA ALA A 101 -7.89 -5.20 7.50
C ALA A 101 -7.57 -6.24 8.60
N PRO A 102 -7.61 -5.85 9.88
CA PRO A 102 -7.47 -6.79 10.98
C PRO A 102 -8.54 -7.89 10.91
N THR A 103 -8.13 -9.14 11.16
CA THR A 103 -9.04 -10.29 11.22
C THR A 103 -8.60 -11.30 12.27
N ASP A 104 -9.58 -12.03 12.81
CA ASP A 104 -9.41 -13.19 13.69
C ASP A 104 -9.47 -14.52 12.93
N THR A 105 -9.83 -14.49 11.65
CA THR A 105 -9.92 -15.66 10.76
C THR A 105 -8.98 -15.47 9.57
N PRO A 106 -7.65 -15.52 9.77
CA PRO A 106 -6.69 -15.25 8.71
C PRO A 106 -6.75 -16.30 7.61
N VAL A 107 -6.72 -15.84 6.36
CA VAL A 107 -6.59 -16.70 5.18
C VAL A 107 -5.12 -16.79 4.78
N HIS A 108 -4.59 -18.01 4.66
CA HIS A 108 -3.21 -18.21 4.25
C HIS A 108 -2.94 -17.60 2.87
N GLY A 109 -1.86 -16.81 2.75
CA GLY A 109 -1.49 -16.14 1.51
C GLY A 109 -2.26 -14.86 1.20
N PHE A 110 -3.23 -14.45 2.03
CA PHE A 110 -4.09 -13.29 1.76
C PHE A 110 -3.32 -11.99 1.56
N THR A 111 -2.44 -11.62 2.49
CA THR A 111 -1.64 -10.40 2.37
C THR A 111 -0.75 -10.41 1.13
N ARG A 112 -0.21 -11.57 0.73
CA ARG A 112 0.56 -11.70 -0.51
C ARG A 112 -0.31 -11.50 -1.75
N ALA A 113 -1.53 -12.02 -1.74
CA ALA A 113 -2.51 -11.79 -2.81
C ALA A 113 -2.90 -10.31 -2.90
N VAL A 114 -3.09 -9.64 -1.76
CA VAL A 114 -3.40 -8.21 -1.69
C VAL A 114 -2.28 -7.35 -2.28
N ILE A 115 -1.02 -7.48 -1.82
CA ILE A 115 0.08 -6.69 -2.39
C ILE A 115 0.29 -7.01 -3.89
N THR A 116 0.09 -8.26 -4.31
CA THR A 116 0.12 -8.62 -5.74
C THR A 116 -0.98 -7.90 -6.53
N ALA A 117 -2.19 -7.81 -5.98
CA ALA A 117 -3.30 -7.09 -6.61
C ALA A 117 -3.06 -5.57 -6.65
N VAL A 118 -2.53 -4.98 -5.56
CA VAL A 118 -2.14 -3.57 -5.47
C VAL A 118 -1.12 -3.23 -6.55
N MET A 119 -0.06 -4.02 -6.63
CA MET A 119 0.98 -3.84 -7.66
C MET A 119 0.42 -3.97 -9.07
N ALA A 120 -0.43 -4.99 -9.30
CA ALA A 120 -1.10 -5.17 -10.59
C ALA A 120 -1.99 -3.98 -10.95
N GLU A 121 -2.73 -3.41 -9.98
CA GLU A 121 -3.59 -2.23 -10.16
C GLU A 121 -2.76 -1.00 -10.54
N LEU A 122 -1.67 -0.70 -9.81
CA LEU A 122 -0.77 0.41 -10.12
C LEU A 122 -0.17 0.28 -11.53
N PHE A 123 0.28 -0.93 -11.89
CA PHE A 123 0.84 -1.20 -13.20
C PHE A 123 -0.20 -1.29 -14.32
N ARG A 124 -1.51 -1.20 -14.06
CA ARG A 124 -2.51 -1.07 -15.15
C ARG A 124 -2.29 0.19 -15.97
N ASP A 125 -1.78 1.26 -15.35
CA ASP A 125 -1.34 2.44 -16.06
C ASP A 125 0.01 2.17 -16.75
N PRO A 126 0.10 2.23 -18.09
CA PRO A 126 1.36 2.02 -18.80
C PRO A 126 2.40 3.13 -18.55
N ALA A 127 2.00 4.28 -18.00
CA ALA A 127 2.94 5.34 -17.59
C ALA A 127 3.72 4.97 -16.32
N VAL A 128 3.16 4.09 -15.48
CA VAL A 128 3.85 3.59 -14.27
C VAL A 128 4.92 2.59 -14.69
N ARG A 129 6.18 2.93 -14.38
CA ARG A 129 7.37 2.14 -14.69
C ARG A 129 7.97 1.50 -13.45
N ARG A 130 7.85 2.17 -12.30
CA ARG A 130 8.47 1.77 -11.06
C ARG A 130 7.57 2.15 -9.88
N VAL A 131 7.36 1.21 -8.96
CA VAL A 131 6.70 1.45 -7.69
C VAL A 131 7.77 1.66 -6.63
N VAL A 132 7.59 2.65 -5.76
CA VAL A 132 8.49 3.03 -4.68
C VAL A 132 7.77 2.86 -3.34
N VAL A 133 8.49 2.34 -2.34
CA VAL A 133 7.97 2.18 -0.97
C VAL A 133 9.06 2.48 0.07
N GLU A 134 8.61 2.92 1.24
CA GLU A 134 9.47 3.36 2.34
C GLU A 134 9.01 2.78 3.71
N PRO A 135 8.84 1.45 3.83
CA PRO A 135 8.49 0.84 5.11
C PRO A 135 9.57 1.10 6.17
N ASP A 136 9.15 1.18 7.43
CA ASP A 136 10.06 1.25 8.58
C ASP A 136 11.07 0.09 8.52
N VAL A 137 12.35 0.37 8.78
CA VAL A 137 13.43 -0.64 8.74
C VAL A 137 13.17 -1.84 9.66
N ARG A 138 12.35 -1.67 10.70
CA ARG A 138 11.97 -2.71 11.67
C ARG A 138 10.81 -3.58 11.19
N ASN A 139 10.05 -3.18 10.17
CA ASN A 139 8.94 -3.95 9.63
C ASN A 139 9.42 -5.07 8.71
N THR A 140 10.14 -6.05 9.27
CA THR A 140 10.73 -7.16 8.51
C THR A 140 9.70 -8.03 7.78
N ALA A 141 8.47 -8.07 8.27
CA ALA A 141 7.38 -8.78 7.60
C ALA A 141 7.02 -8.13 6.26
N VAL A 142 6.86 -6.80 6.20
CA VAL A 142 6.57 -6.12 4.93
C VAL A 142 7.77 -6.14 4.00
N HIS A 143 9.00 -6.10 4.50
CA HIS A 143 10.20 -6.25 3.66
C HIS A 143 10.21 -7.60 2.93
N ALA A 144 9.89 -8.69 3.64
CA ALA A 144 9.79 -10.02 3.02
C ALA A 144 8.63 -10.12 2.01
N LEU A 145 7.49 -9.46 2.28
CA LEU A 145 6.36 -9.37 1.35
C LEU A 145 6.75 -8.59 0.08
N ASN A 146 7.43 -7.46 0.23
CA ASN A 146 7.92 -6.62 -0.86
C ASN A 146 8.91 -7.41 -1.73
N GLU A 147 9.91 -8.06 -1.13
CA GLU A 147 10.87 -8.90 -1.85
C GLU A 147 10.15 -10.02 -2.64
N ALA A 148 9.16 -10.66 -2.05
CA ALA A 148 8.39 -11.75 -2.68
C ALA A 148 7.55 -11.32 -3.91
N VAL A 149 7.38 -10.00 -4.13
CA VAL A 149 6.72 -9.44 -5.33
C VAL A 149 7.68 -8.58 -6.17
N GLY A 150 8.99 -8.69 -5.94
CA GLY A 150 10.03 -8.15 -6.81
C GLY A 150 10.58 -6.78 -6.41
N PHE A 151 10.30 -6.30 -5.20
CA PHE A 151 11.00 -5.11 -4.69
C PHE A 151 12.46 -5.41 -4.33
N VAL A 152 13.31 -4.42 -4.55
CA VAL A 152 14.69 -4.42 -4.09
C VAL A 152 14.94 -3.18 -3.22
N ALA A 153 15.61 -3.37 -2.09
CA ALA A 153 16.04 -2.25 -1.24
C ALA A 153 17.14 -1.45 -1.94
N VAL A 154 17.02 -0.12 -1.90
CA VAL A 154 17.96 0.79 -2.56
C VAL A 154 18.72 1.68 -1.59
N ASP A 155 18.07 2.17 -0.54
CA ASP A 155 18.70 3.05 0.44
C ASP A 155 17.94 3.08 1.77
N LYS A 156 18.56 3.67 2.80
CA LYS A 156 17.87 4.04 4.04
C LYS A 156 17.66 5.54 4.08
N ILE A 157 16.44 5.96 4.40
CA ILE A 157 16.07 7.36 4.52
C ILE A 157 15.57 7.64 5.94
N THR A 158 15.92 8.80 6.47
CA THR A 158 15.46 9.28 7.78
C THR A 158 14.24 10.17 7.60
N LYS A 159 13.11 9.78 8.18
CA LYS A 159 11.91 10.60 8.31
C LYS A 159 11.71 10.97 9.78
N PRO A 160 11.02 12.08 10.11
CA PRO A 160 10.77 12.47 11.51
C PRO A 160 10.16 11.36 12.37
N GLU A 161 9.32 10.52 11.78
CA GLU A 161 8.56 9.47 12.44
C GLU A 161 9.20 8.07 12.38
N LYS A 162 10.16 7.83 11.47
CA LYS A 162 10.80 6.52 11.29
C LYS A 162 12.14 6.59 10.53
N GLU A 163 12.96 5.57 10.75
CA GLU A 163 13.99 5.16 9.78
C GLU A 163 13.33 4.23 8.77
N ALA A 164 13.35 4.60 7.48
CA ALA A 164 12.69 3.84 6.43
C ALA A 164 13.69 3.18 5.47
N LEU A 165 13.32 2.01 4.95
CA LEU A 165 14.06 1.30 3.92
C LEU A 165 13.42 1.58 2.56
N LEU A 166 13.99 2.54 1.82
CA LEU A 166 13.54 2.84 0.47
C LEU A 166 13.76 1.62 -0.41
N SER A 167 12.70 1.15 -1.05
CA SER A 167 12.72 0.00 -1.95
C SER A 167 11.95 0.31 -3.22
N VAL A 168 12.36 -0.31 -4.32
CA VAL A 168 11.74 -0.08 -5.63
C VAL A 168 11.42 -1.39 -6.32
N CYS A 169 10.35 -1.40 -7.12
CA CYS A 169 9.98 -2.53 -7.98
C CYS A 169 9.63 -2.03 -9.38
N THR A 170 10.31 -2.55 -10.40
CA THR A 170 9.92 -2.26 -11.79
C THR A 170 8.82 -3.21 -12.24
N ARG A 171 8.11 -2.84 -13.31
CA ARG A 171 7.10 -3.70 -13.94
C ARG A 171 7.67 -5.08 -14.28
N GLU A 172 8.85 -5.13 -14.88
CA GLU A 172 9.51 -6.36 -15.32
C GLU A 172 9.88 -7.23 -14.11
N ALA A 173 10.37 -6.63 -13.02
CA ALA A 173 10.70 -7.34 -11.79
C ALA A 173 9.44 -7.94 -11.14
N PHE A 174 8.34 -7.17 -11.10
CA PHE A 174 7.05 -7.65 -10.61
C PHE A 174 6.53 -8.82 -11.47
N GLU A 175 6.49 -8.66 -12.79
CA GLU A 175 6.03 -9.69 -13.73
C GLU A 175 6.86 -10.97 -13.63
N ALA A 176 8.18 -10.86 -13.48
CA ALA A 176 9.06 -12.00 -13.27
C ALA A 176 8.77 -12.71 -11.93
N ALA A 177 8.61 -11.95 -10.84
CA ALA A 177 8.34 -12.49 -9.51
C ALA A 177 6.99 -13.22 -9.42
N VAL A 178 5.93 -12.65 -10.01
CA VAL A 178 4.58 -13.26 -9.99
C VAL A 178 4.42 -14.34 -11.05
N GLY A 179 5.17 -14.27 -12.15
CA GLY A 179 5.20 -15.29 -13.19
C GLY A 179 5.93 -16.56 -12.74
N ALA A 180 7.01 -16.42 -11.96
CA ALA A 180 7.74 -17.56 -11.38
C ALA A 180 6.99 -18.25 -10.23
N ALA A 181 5.99 -17.59 -9.64
CA ALA A 181 5.18 -18.11 -8.54
C ALA A 181 3.93 -18.90 -9.00
N ARG A 182 3.72 -19.06 -10.31
CA ARG A 182 2.64 -19.85 -10.93
C ARG A 182 3.14 -21.21 -11.39
#